data_AF-A0A2U1QP85-F1
#
_entry.id   AF-A0A2U1QP85-F1
#
_cell.length_a   1.000
_cell.length_b   1.000
_cell.length_c   1.000
_cell.angle_alpha   90.00
_cell.angle_beta   90.00
_cell.angle_gamma   90.00
#
_symmetry.space_group_name_H-M   'P 1'
#
loop_
_entity.id
_entity.type
_entity.pdbx_description
1 polymer ?
#
loop_
_entity_poly.entity_id
_entity_poly.type
_entity_poly.pdbx_seq_one_letter_code
_entity_poly.pdbx_strand_id
1 'polypeptide(L)'
;MAEDMIMEEREELMVSPKHHNPTRKLAHFLKPTSLSTTIRKPISLNPHSLPKTPLKVSLNGFKTLQNGWKDWVNHMHALHKHTWQKAGIYNAHYKKKAF
;
A
#
# COMPACT_ATOMS: atom_id res chain seq x y z
N MET A 1 13.86 -31.58 0.74
CA MET A 1 13.37 -30.76 1.86
C MET A 1 12.79 -29.50 1.25
N ALA A 2 11.48 -29.45 1.02
CA ALA A 2 10.87 -28.33 0.32
C ALA A 2 10.71 -27.17 1.31
N GLU A 3 11.50 -26.13 1.13
CA GLU A 3 11.48 -24.91 1.90
C GLU A 3 10.06 -24.30 1.81
N ASP A 4 9.52 -23.87 2.95
CA ASP A 4 8.25 -23.13 3.05
C ASP A 4 8.37 -21.78 2.35
N MET A 5 8.44 -21.80 1.02
CA MET A 5 8.49 -20.61 0.19
C MET A 5 7.13 -19.92 0.30
N ILE A 6 7.10 -18.83 1.08
CA ILE A 6 5.99 -17.89 1.20
C ILE A 6 5.59 -17.26 -0.15
N MET A 7 6.38 -17.46 -1.20
CA MET A 7 6.14 -16.97 -2.55
C MET A 7 6.12 -18.12 -3.57
N GLU A 8 5.25 -18.03 -4.57
CA GLU A 8 5.10 -18.95 -5.69
C GLU A 8 5.21 -18.18 -7.00
N GLU A 9 5.92 -18.72 -7.98
CA GLU A 9 5.98 -18.17 -9.32
C GLU A 9 4.77 -18.66 -10.12
N ARG A 10 3.93 -17.73 -10.61
CA ARG A 10 2.72 -18.06 -11.36
C ARG A 10 2.58 -17.15 -12.58
N GLU A 11 2.06 -17.69 -13.67
CA GLU A 11 1.66 -16.89 -14.83
C GLU A 11 0.21 -16.44 -14.67
N GLU A 12 -0.01 -15.13 -14.55
CA GLU A 12 -1.36 -14.56 -14.44
C GLU A 12 -1.61 -13.43 -15.45
N LEU A 13 -2.89 -13.19 -15.72
CA LEU A 13 -3.33 -12.14 -16.63
C LEU A 13 -3.25 -10.77 -15.93
N MET A 14 -2.31 -9.94 -16.35
CA MET A 14 -2.07 -8.62 -15.78
C MET A 14 -2.64 -7.53 -16.69
N VAL A 15 -3.33 -6.56 -16.11
CA VAL A 15 -3.82 -5.38 -16.83
C VAL A 15 -2.91 -4.20 -16.51
N SER A 16 -2.37 -3.55 -17.53
CA SER A 16 -1.59 -2.32 -17.36
C SER A 16 -2.51 -1.11 -17.34
N PRO A 17 -2.31 -0.13 -16.44
CA PRO A 17 -3.04 1.14 -16.51
C PRO A 17 -2.88 1.87 -17.86
N LYS A 18 -1.75 1.65 -18.56
CA LYS A 18 -1.43 2.30 -19.84
C LYS A 18 -1.89 1.52 -21.07
N HIS A 19 -2.03 0.20 -20.96
CA HIS A 19 -2.37 -0.67 -22.09
C HIS A 19 -3.65 -1.44 -21.74
N HIS A 20 -4.69 -1.21 -22.53
CA HIS A 20 -6.00 -1.84 -22.33
C HIS A 20 -6.02 -3.35 -22.59
N ASN A 21 -4.96 -3.89 -23.20
CA ASN A 21 -4.87 -5.32 -23.51
C ASN A 21 -4.24 -6.07 -22.33
N PRO A 22 -4.98 -7.00 -21.69
CA PRO A 22 -4.41 -7.84 -20.65
C PRO A 22 -3.28 -8.68 -21.21
N THR A 23 -2.15 -8.77 -20.50
CA THR A 23 -0.97 -9.53 -20.91
C THR A 23 -0.67 -10.59 -19.86
N ARG A 24 -0.40 -11.82 -20.27
CA ARG A 24 0.08 -12.84 -19.34
C ARG A 24 1.50 -12.51 -18.93
N LYS A 25 1.74 -12.46 -17.62
CA LYS A 25 3.06 -12.23 -17.07
C LYS A 25 3.32 -13.22 -15.95
N LEU A 26 4.52 -13.75 -15.98
CA LEU A 26 5.06 -14.55 -14.90
C LEU A 26 5.54 -13.62 -13.78
N ALA A 27 5.06 -13.85 -12.56
CA ALA A 27 5.37 -13.04 -11.40
C ALA A 27 5.38 -13.91 -10.13
N HIS A 28 6.00 -13.39 -9.07
CA HIS A 28 5.99 -14.03 -7.76
C HIS A 28 4.78 -13.55 -6.94
N PHE A 29 3.97 -14.49 -6.47
CA PHE A 29 2.78 -14.26 -5.65
C PHE A 29 2.99 -14.84 -4.27
N LEU A 30 2.43 -14.20 -3.25
CA LEU A 30 2.46 -14.75 -1.91
C LEU A 30 1.52 -15.96 -1.80
N LYS A 31 2.01 -17.07 -1.23
CA LYS A 31 1.17 -18.20 -0.86
C LYS A 31 0.34 -17.79 0.37
N PRO A 32 -1.00 -17.86 0.30
CA PRO A 32 -1.82 -17.50 1.45
C PRO A 32 -1.55 -18.46 2.62
N THR A 33 -1.02 -17.95 3.72
CA THR A 33 -0.66 -18.74 4.93
C THR A 33 -1.84 -18.94 5.88
N SER A 34 -3.03 -18.42 5.58
CA SER A 34 -4.16 -18.44 6.52
C SER A 34 -4.99 -19.73 6.43
N LEU A 35 -4.86 -20.57 7.47
CA LEU A 35 -5.83 -21.62 7.85
C LEU A 35 -7.16 -21.05 8.40
N SER A 36 -7.35 -19.73 8.40
CA SER A 36 -8.60 -19.12 8.84
C SER A 36 -9.58 -19.11 7.67
N THR A 37 -10.66 -19.90 7.81
CA THR A 37 -11.78 -20.09 6.87
C THR A 37 -12.60 -18.81 6.59
N THR A 38 -12.06 -17.63 6.91
CA THR A 38 -12.68 -16.33 6.69
C THR A 38 -11.78 -15.45 5.82
N ILE A 39 -11.25 -15.99 4.73
CA ILE A 39 -10.83 -15.14 3.61
C ILE A 39 -12.12 -14.56 3.05
N ARG A 40 -12.51 -13.37 3.52
CA ARG A 40 -13.54 -12.57 2.84
C ARG A 40 -13.08 -12.48 1.39
N LYS A 41 -13.85 -13.06 0.46
CA LYS A 41 -13.53 -13.03 -0.97
C LYS A 41 -13.06 -11.60 -1.29
N PRO A 42 -11.88 -11.41 -1.91
CA PRO A 42 -11.50 -10.09 -2.38
C PRO A 42 -12.68 -9.60 -3.21
N ILE A 43 -13.16 -8.38 -2.92
CA ILE A 43 -14.32 -7.81 -3.62
C ILE A 43 -13.99 -7.91 -5.11
N SER A 44 -14.72 -8.77 -5.82
CA SER A 44 -14.57 -8.94 -7.25
C SER A 44 -15.15 -7.69 -7.90
N LEU A 45 -14.35 -6.64 -7.93
CA LEU A 45 -14.65 -5.44 -8.68
C LEU A 45 -14.32 -5.78 -10.13
N ASN A 46 -15.32 -6.25 -10.88
CA ASN A 46 -15.19 -6.33 -12.33
C ASN A 46 -15.00 -4.88 -12.83
N PRO A 47 -13.85 -4.52 -13.43
CA PRO A 47 -13.61 -3.15 -13.88
C PRO A 47 -14.65 -2.69 -14.91
N HIS A 48 -15.28 -3.64 -15.62
CA HIS A 48 -16.34 -3.37 -16.60
C HIS A 48 -17.73 -3.21 -15.99
N SER A 49 -17.96 -3.66 -14.74
CA SER A 49 -19.22 -3.41 -14.02
C SER A 49 -19.15 -2.16 -13.15
N LEU A 50 -17.98 -1.53 -13.05
CA LEU A 50 -17.84 -0.25 -12.38
C LEU A 50 -18.49 0.82 -13.28
N PRO A 51 -19.44 1.62 -12.75
CA PRO A 51 -20.01 2.72 -13.51
C PRO A 51 -18.87 3.66 -13.96
N LYS A 52 -18.88 4.08 -15.23
CA LYS A 52 -17.91 5.03 -15.84
C LYS A 52 -17.93 6.43 -15.19
N THR A 53 -18.75 6.62 -14.18
CA THR A 53 -18.72 7.80 -13.32
C THR A 53 -17.39 7.83 -12.57
N PRO A 54 -16.75 9.00 -12.38
CA PRO A 54 -15.57 9.08 -11.53
C PRO A 54 -15.92 8.47 -10.18
N LEU A 55 -15.25 7.35 -9.86
CA LEU A 55 -15.47 6.61 -8.63
C LEU A 55 -15.14 7.58 -7.50
N LYS A 56 -16.16 8.22 -6.91
CA LYS A 56 -16.01 9.13 -5.79
C LYS A 56 -15.77 8.28 -4.55
N VAL A 57 -14.62 7.61 -4.51
CA VAL A 57 -14.16 6.91 -3.33
C VAL A 57 -13.72 7.99 -2.37
N SER A 58 -14.55 8.25 -1.37
CA SER A 58 -14.07 8.93 -0.17
C SER A 58 -13.13 7.96 0.54
N LEU A 59 -11.86 7.94 0.14
CA LEU A 59 -10.82 7.42 1.00
C LEU A 59 -10.83 8.31 2.24
N ASN A 60 -11.47 7.84 3.31
CA ASN A 60 -11.34 8.43 4.63
C ASN A 60 -9.94 8.10 5.18
N GLY A 61 -8.88 8.41 4.42
CA GLY A 61 -7.53 8.47 4.97
C GLY A 61 -7.51 9.57 6.01
N PHE A 62 -6.92 9.30 7.19
CA PHE A 62 -6.76 10.19 8.36
C PHE A 62 -7.30 11.62 8.16
N LYS A 63 -8.64 11.77 8.16
CA LYS A 63 -9.30 13.04 7.83
C LYS A 63 -9.28 14.02 9.00
N THR A 64 -9.09 13.50 10.20
CA THR A 64 -8.97 14.28 11.42
C THR A 64 -7.50 14.28 11.82
N LEU A 65 -6.90 15.47 11.78
CA LEU A 65 -5.65 15.73 12.47
C LEU A 65 -5.86 15.29 13.93
N GLN A 66 -5.21 14.21 14.36
CA GLN A 66 -5.39 13.76 15.74
C GLN A 66 -4.95 14.91 16.65
N ASN A 67 -5.82 15.30 17.60
CA ASN A 67 -5.45 16.27 18.61
C ASN A 67 -4.17 15.77 19.30
N GLY A 68 -3.13 16.61 19.35
CA GLY A 68 -1.82 16.22 19.89
C GLY A 68 -0.86 15.57 18.89
N TRP A 69 -1.22 15.43 17.60
CA TRP A 69 -0.29 14.94 16.57
C TRP A 69 1.01 15.74 16.53
N LYS A 70 0.89 17.07 16.64
CA LYS A 70 2.06 17.98 16.67
C LYS A 70 2.95 17.70 17.87
N ASP A 71 2.37 17.50 19.05
CA ASP A 71 3.12 17.23 20.28
C ASP A 71 3.79 15.85 20.23
N TRP A 72 3.08 14.85 19.70
CA TRP A 72 3.63 13.52 19.44
C TRP A 72 4.81 13.58 18.47
N VAL A 73 4.68 14.29 17.33
CA VAL A 73 5.77 14.45 16.35
C VAL A 73 6.97 15.16 17.00
N ASN A 74 6.75 16.19 17.81
CA ASN A 74 7.82 16.89 18.52
C ASN A 74 8.56 15.98 19.51
N HIS A 75 7.81 15.19 20.29
CA HIS A 75 8.37 14.24 21.24
C HIS A 75 9.17 13.14 20.52
N MET A 76 8.60 12.55 19.47
CA MET A 76 9.26 11.52 18.66
C MET A 76 10.51 12.07 17.95
N HIS A 77 10.43 13.30 17.45
CA HIS A 77 11.58 13.96 16.84
C HIS A 77 12.72 14.13 17.84
N ALA A 78 12.44 14.55 19.08
CA ALA A 78 13.47 14.68 20.11
C ALA A 78 14.13 13.34 20.46
N LEU A 79 13.34 12.27 20.59
CA LEU A 79 13.85 10.94 20.94
C LEU A 79 14.58 10.23 19.80
N HIS A 80 14.11 10.40 18.55
CA HIS A 80 14.52 9.58 17.41
C HIS A 80 15.18 10.37 16.28
N LYS A 81 15.66 11.59 16.54
CA LYS A 81 16.26 12.48 15.52
C LYS A 81 17.27 11.75 14.62
N HIS A 82 18.23 11.05 15.22
CA HIS A 82 19.28 10.34 14.47
C HIS A 82 18.70 9.24 13.57
N THR A 83 17.76 8.44 14.10
CA THR A 83 17.08 7.37 13.35
C THR A 83 16.26 7.95 12.19
N TRP A 84 15.56 9.06 12.41
CA TRP A 84 14.76 9.73 11.39
C TRP A 84 15.61 10.39 10.30
N GLN A 85 16.81 10.86 10.64
CA GLN A 85 17.77 11.34 9.64
C GLN A 85 18.27 10.20 8.76
N LYS A 86 18.65 9.06 9.36
CA LYS A 86 19.09 7.87 8.61
C LYS A 86 17.98 7.29 7.72
N ALA A 87 16.74 7.32 8.18
CA ALA A 87 15.57 6.87 7.42
C ALA A 87 15.03 7.90 6.41
N GLY A 88 15.61 9.11 6.36
CA GLY A 88 15.15 10.18 5.46
C GLY A 88 13.87 10.92 5.88
N ILE A 89 13.19 10.46 6.94
CA ILE A 89 11.96 11.06 7.50
C ILE A 89 12.19 12.53 7.89
N TYR A 90 13.35 12.83 8.48
CA TYR A 90 13.69 14.18 8.92
C TYR A 90 13.64 15.19 7.76
N ASN A 91 14.19 14.82 6.60
CA ASN A 91 14.22 15.70 5.44
C ASN A 91 12.82 15.86 4.82
N ALA A 92 12.02 14.80 4.80
CA ALA A 92 10.65 14.85 4.28
C ALA A 92 9.72 15.77 5.10
N HIS A 93 9.91 15.81 6.42
CA HIS A 93 9.06 16.60 7.32
C HIS A 93 9.58 18.02 7.58
N TYR A 94 10.89 18.23 7.66
CA TYR A 94 11.49 19.50 8.10
C TYR A 94 12.22 20.29 7.01
N LYS A 95 12.60 19.68 5.89
CA LYS A 95 13.04 20.45 4.70
C LYS A 95 11.85 20.63 3.78
N LYS A 96 11.05 21.67 4.02
CA LYS A 96 10.18 22.22 2.97
C LYS A 96 11.09 22.68 1.83
N LYS A 97 11.10 21.94 0.72
CA LYS A 97 11.74 22.37 -0.51
C LYS A 97 10.97 23.60 -0.99
N ALA A 98 11.62 24.76 -0.99
CA ALA A 98 11.15 25.93 -1.71
C ALA A 98 11.01 25.53 -3.19
N PHE A 99 9.80 25.66 -3.71
CA PHE A 99 9.53 25.75 -5.15
C PHE A 99 9.26 27.22 -5.46
#